data_AF-B1VS72-F1
#
_entry.id   AF-B1VS72-F1
#
_cell.length_a   1.000
_cell.length_b   1.000
_cell.length_c   1.000
_cell.angle_alpha   90.00
_cell.angle_beta   90.00
_cell.angle_gamma   90.00
#
_symmetry.space_group_name_H-M   'P 1'
#
loop_
_entity.id
_entity.type
_entity.pdbx_description
1 polymer ?
#
loop_
_entity_poly.entity_id
_entity_poly.type
_entity_poly.pdbx_seq_one_letter_code
_entity_poly.pdbx_strand_id
1 'polypeptide(L)' 'MRGGEAFRDEMARTLGEEPYGHASSAVKSEWDRREATVAGAIVLYYVSRSVLTVTVVRLVPLP' A
#
# COMPACT_ATOMS: atom_id res chain seq x y z
N MET A 1 -19.94 -7.84 -3.55
CA MET A 1 -18.64 -7.28 -4.01
C MET A 1 -18.31 -5.88 -3.42
N ARG A 2 -18.96 -5.40 -2.33
CA ARG A 2 -18.75 -4.04 -1.78
C ARG A 2 -17.37 -3.77 -1.15
N GLY A 3 -16.65 -4.79 -0.69
CA GLY A 3 -15.36 -4.60 0.01
C GLY A 3 -14.20 -4.19 -0.90
N GLY A 4 -14.22 -4.56 -2.19
CA GLY A 4 -13.13 -4.27 -3.11
C GLY A 4 -13.07 -2.80 -3.54
N GLU A 5 -14.23 -2.15 -3.69
CA GLU A 5 -14.33 -0.73 -4.01
C GLU A 5 -13.91 0.13 -2.82
N ALA A 6 -14.44 -0.17 -1.63
CA ALA A 6 -14.05 0.50 -0.38
C ALA A 6 -12.54 0.38 -0.10
N PHE A 7 -11.94 -0.78 -0.37
CA PHE A 7 -10.49 -0.97 -0.23
C PHE A 7 -9.69 -0.11 -1.23
N ARG A 8 -10.17 0.01 -2.48
CA ARG A 8 -9.54 0.88 -3.48
C ARG A 8 -9.61 2.35 -3.08
N ASP A 9 -10.73 2.79 -2.54
CA ASP A 9 -10.89 4.17 -2.06
C ASP A 9 -9.93 4.46 -0.89
N GLU A 10 -9.78 3.52 0.05
CA GLU A 10 -8.82 3.67 1.15
C GLU A 10 -7.38 3.68 0.64
N MET A 11 -7.06 2.84 -0.35
CA MET A 11 -5.74 2.86 -1.00
C MET A 11 -5.47 4.19 -1.71
N ALA A 12 -6.46 4.74 -2.41
CA ALA A 12 -6.33 6.00 -3.15
C ALA A 12 -6.06 7.18 -2.21
N ARG A 13 -6.79 7.27 -1.10
CA ARG A 13 -6.66 8.37 -0.12
C ARG A 13 -5.48 8.22 0.87
N THR A 14 -4.74 7.11 0.79
CA THR A 14 -3.55 6.88 1.62
C THR A 14 -2.32 6.76 0.73
N LEU A 15 -2.01 5.53 0.28
CA LEU A 15 -0.81 5.24 -0.50
C LEU A 15 -0.82 5.89 -1.89
N GLY A 16 -2.00 6.23 -2.42
CA GLY A 16 -2.12 7.00 -3.66
C GLY A 16 -1.70 8.47 -3.53
N GLU A 17 -1.91 9.08 -2.35
CA GLU A 17 -1.53 10.48 -2.09
C GLU A 17 -0.12 10.60 -1.51
N GLU A 18 0.20 9.77 -0.51
CA GLU A 18 1.48 9.82 0.20
C GLU A 18 2.12 8.42 0.33
N PRO A 19 2.79 7.92 -0.73
CA PRO A 19 3.31 6.54 -0.78
C PRO A 19 4.41 6.23 0.25
N TYR A 20 5.10 7.24 0.77
CA TYR A 20 6.12 7.07 1.83
C TYR A 20 5.57 7.39 3.23
N GLY A 21 4.33 7.89 3.33
CA GLY A 21 3.64 8.24 4.57
C GLY A 21 2.77 7.11 5.12
N HIS A 22 1.75 7.43 5.92
CA HIS A 22 0.75 6.47 6.42
C HIS A 22 1.31 5.18 7.06
N ALA A 23 2.31 5.32 7.94
CA ALA A 23 3.01 4.20 8.58
C ALA A 23 3.69 3.22 7.61
N SER A 24 3.91 3.66 6.37
CA SER A 24 4.69 2.94 5.39
C SER A 24 6.13 2.78 5.87
N SER A 25 6.71 1.60 5.78
CA SER A 25 8.09 1.29 6.17
C SER A 25 8.87 0.67 5.00
N ALA A 26 10.18 0.91 4.96
CA ALA A 26 11.05 0.28 3.97
C ALA A 26 11.31 -1.18 4.35
N VAL A 27 11.30 -2.07 3.36
CA VAL A 27 11.46 -3.51 3.57
C VAL A 27 12.87 -3.93 3.15
N LYS A 28 13.56 -4.69 4.01
CA LYS A 28 14.88 -5.32 3.71
C LYS A 28 15.93 -4.35 3.16
N SER A 29 15.98 -3.12 3.68
CA SER A 29 16.90 -2.07 3.24
C SER A 29 16.71 -1.59 1.80
N GLU A 30 15.62 -1.99 1.14
CA GLU A 30 15.25 -1.50 -0.19
C GLU A 30 14.26 -0.33 -0.01
N TRP A 31 14.74 0.90 -0.25
CA TRP A 31 14.02 2.13 0.11
C TRP A 31 12.62 2.24 -0.53
N ASP A 32 12.54 1.81 -1.78
CA ASP A 32 11.35 1.90 -2.62
C ASP A 32 10.42 0.69 -2.47
N ARG A 33 10.88 -0.39 -1.84
CA ARG A 33 10.03 -1.51 -1.47
C ARG A 33 9.43 -1.25 -0.10
N ARG A 34 8.12 -1.12 -0.06
CA ARG A 34 7.42 -0.65 1.14
C ARG A 34 6.29 -1.54 1.58
N GLU A 35 6.04 -1.54 2.88
CA GLU A 35 4.87 -2.17 3.48
C GLU A 35 4.07 -1.15 4.28
N ALA A 36 2.74 -1.26 4.24
CA ALA A 36 1.82 -0.46 5.04
C ALA A 36 0.57 -1.28 5.39
N THR A 37 -0.15 -0.89 6.45
CA THR A 37 -1.46 -1.48 6.76
C THR A 37 -2.57 -0.55 6.32
N VAL A 38 -3.44 -1.02 5.43
CA VAL A 38 -4.56 -0.26 4.86
C VAL A 38 -5.84 -1.07 5.06
N ALA A 39 -6.85 -0.47 5.71
CA ALA A 39 -8.13 -1.12 5.99
C ALA A 39 -8.01 -2.52 6.63
N GLY A 40 -7.02 -2.71 7.52
CA GLY A 40 -6.77 -3.98 8.19
C GLY A 40 -6.11 -5.05 7.31
N ALA A 41 -5.58 -4.68 6.14
CA ALA A 41 -4.78 -5.54 5.29
C ALA A 41 -3.34 -5.03 5.20
N ILE A 42 -2.37 -5.95 5.28
CA ILE A 42 -0.97 -5.63 4.99
C ILE A 42 -0.81 -5.51 3.47
N VAL A 43 -0.26 -4.40 3.01
CA VAL A 43 0.00 -4.05 1.62
C VAL A 43 1.51 -3.94 1.42
N LEU A 44 2.07 -4.82 0.58
CA LEU A 44 3.45 -4.72 0.10
C LEU A 44 3.47 -4.16 -1.32
N TYR A 45 4.27 -3.13 -1.57
CA TYR A 45 4.30 -2.40 -2.84
C TYR A 45 5.67 -1.80 -3.14
N TYR A 46 5.81 -1.27 -4.36
CA TYR A 46 6.98 -0.55 -4.83
C TYR A 46 6.60 0.90 -5.16
N VAL A 47 7.49 1.84 -4.85
CA VAL A 47 7.38 3.24 -5.29
C VAL A 47 8.44 3.49 -6.35
N SER A 48 8.06 3.91 -7.55
CA SER A 48 9.04 4.34 -8.56
C SER A 48 8.85 5.82 -8.87
N ARG A 49 9.95 6.56 -9.02
CA ARG A 49 9.90 8.02 -9.31
C ARG A 49 9.21 8.36 -10.64
N SER A 50 9.14 7.41 -11.56
CA SER A 50 8.64 7.63 -12.93
C SER A 50 7.25 7.05 -13.16
N VAL A 51 6.78 6.15 -12.28
CA VAL A 51 5.50 5.46 -12.39
C VAL A 51 4.92 5.34 -10.98
N LEU A 52 3.86 6.11 -10.70
CA LEU A 52 3.12 6.16 -9.44
C LEU A 52 2.23 4.92 -9.20
N THR A 53 2.52 3.79 -9.86
CA THR A 53 1.67 2.59 -9.79
C THR A 53 2.03 1.77 -8.57
N VAL A 54 1.18 1.85 -7.55
CA VAL A 54 1.23 0.99 -6.36
C VAL A 54 0.68 -0.39 -6.72
N THR A 55 1.58 -1.36 -6.90
CA THR A 55 1.19 -2.76 -7.10
C THR A 55 1.10 -3.45 -5.75
N VAL A 56 -0.12 -3.80 -5.34
CA VAL A 56 -0.35 -4.61 -4.14
C VAL A 56 0.05 -6.05 -4.42
N VAL A 57 1.13 -6.51 -3.79
CA VAL A 57 1.68 -7.87 -4.02
C VAL A 57 0.92 -8.93 -3.23
N ARG A 58 0.38 -8.58 -2.06
CA ARG A 58 -0.34 -9.50 -1.19
C ARG A 58 -1.27 -8.72 -0.28
N LEU A 59 -2.46 -9.27 -0.01
CA LEU A 59 -3.36 -8.83 1.05
C LEU A 59 -3.40 -9.93 2.11
N VAL A 60 -3.10 -9.57 3.35
CA VAL A 60 -3.23 -10.48 4.50
C VAL A 60 -4.29 -9.90 5.42
N PRO A 61 -5.48 -10.53 5.54
CA PRO A 61 -6.46 -10.10 6.53
C PRO A 61 -5.93 -10.34 7.94
N LEU A 62 -6.26 -9.45 8.87
CA LEU A 62 -6.02 -9.66 10.29
C LEU A 62 -6.85 -10.88 10.81
N PRO A 63 -6.37 -11.55 11.88
CA PRO A 63 -7.03 -12.73 12.45
C PRO A 63 -8.50 -12.52 12.84
#